data_AF-A0A383D7U6-F1
#
_entry.id   AF-A0A383D7U6-F1
#
_cell.length_a   1.000
_cell.length_b   1.000
_cell.length_c   1.000
_cell.angle_alpha   90.00
_cell.angle_beta   90.00
_cell.angle_gamma   90.00
#
_symmetry.space_group_name_H-M   'P 1'
#
loop_
_entity.id
_entity.type
_entity.pdbx_description
1 polymer ?
#
loop_
_entity_poly.entity_id
_entity_poly.type
_entity_poly.pdbx_seq_one_letter_code
_entity_poly.pdbx_strand_id
1 'polypeptide(L)'
;YSGHGETIPTKDDSDKGYIIPYEGRQNKAYATGLAMDEVLTTSQLSNAKHMLFLMDACYSGLMTQQYKGLVKSTDEGYLSQVANESSRQIITAGGKDQKVIERDIWQHSAFTKNLLEGLDTWEADYNDDGCITADELSLYLREHVTEDSDGLQTPQDGRFINSGGGEFVFFSDATVTISSPNLKVDEIILGCMDEEAINYNPDATNPDRSCQYGRLVTSLEFGEIKTTNEVKVMGTD
;
A
#
# COMPACT_ATOMS: atom_id res chain seq x y z
N TYR A 1 2.73 6.39 -0.92
CA TYR A 1 3.20 7.21 -2.06
C TYR A 1 3.58 6.26 -3.16
N SER A 2 3.17 6.50 -4.40
CA SER A 2 3.65 5.77 -5.58
C SER A 2 4.16 6.80 -6.58
N GLY A 3 5.38 6.61 -7.07
CA GLY A 3 6.02 7.55 -7.97
C GLY A 3 7.55 7.53 -7.86
N HIS A 4 8.19 8.59 -8.35
CA HIS A 4 9.64 8.66 -8.39
C HIS A 4 10.23 9.00 -7.01
N GLY A 5 11.25 8.24 -6.64
CA GLY A 5 12.21 8.57 -5.59
C GLY A 5 13.57 8.90 -6.20
N GLU A 6 14.40 9.61 -5.46
CA GLU A 6 15.80 9.83 -5.81
C GLU A 6 16.67 9.80 -4.55
N THR A 7 17.87 9.23 -4.65
CA THR A 7 18.84 9.24 -3.56
C THR A 7 20.05 10.09 -3.93
N ILE A 8 20.44 10.98 -3.02
CA ILE A 8 21.67 11.75 -3.11
C ILE A 8 22.66 11.23 -2.04
N PRO A 9 23.86 10.75 -2.45
CA PRO A 9 24.89 10.35 -1.49
C PRO A 9 25.44 11.58 -0.75
N THR A 10 25.75 11.39 0.53
CA THR A 10 26.34 12.40 1.40
C THR A 10 27.86 12.18 1.55
N LYS A 11 28.52 13.09 2.28
CA LYS A 11 29.98 12.99 2.51
C LYS A 11 30.36 11.89 3.51
N ASP A 12 29.42 11.47 4.34
CA ASP A 12 29.57 10.44 5.36
C ASP A 12 29.21 9.03 4.85
N ASP A 13 29.12 8.86 3.53
CA ASP A 13 28.73 7.60 2.85
C ASP A 13 27.31 7.13 3.21
N SER A 14 26.52 8.03 3.81
CA SER A 14 25.08 7.87 3.97
C SER A 14 24.35 8.37 2.73
N ASP A 15 23.06 8.05 2.66
CA ASP A 15 22.20 8.38 1.54
C ASP A 15 21.05 9.23 2.05
N LYS A 16 20.79 10.38 1.42
CA LYS A 16 19.56 11.15 1.64
C LYS A 16 18.65 10.93 0.46
N GLY A 17 17.47 10.39 0.70
CA GLY A 17 16.51 10.31 -0.40
C GLY A 17 15.37 11.31 -0.31
N TYR A 18 14.72 11.43 -1.45
CA TYR A 18 13.73 12.43 -1.76
C TYR A 18 12.56 11.79 -2.47
N ILE A 19 11.35 12.23 -2.10
CA ILE A 19 10.14 12.02 -2.87
C ILE A 19 10.10 13.10 -3.95
N ILE A 20 9.87 12.71 -5.21
CA ILE A 20 9.82 13.66 -6.34
C ILE A 20 8.36 14.00 -6.65
N PRO A 21 7.86 15.20 -6.28
CA PRO A 21 6.50 15.60 -6.61
C PRO A 21 6.34 15.77 -8.13
N TYR A 22 5.10 15.94 -8.59
CA TYR A 22 4.79 16.09 -10.01
C TYR A 22 5.63 17.15 -10.75
N GLU A 23 5.88 18.29 -10.12
CA GLU A 23 6.71 19.37 -10.68
C GLU A 23 8.22 19.23 -10.35
N GLY A 24 8.57 18.22 -9.55
CA GLY A 24 9.91 17.91 -9.10
C GLY A 24 10.78 17.36 -10.22
N ARG A 25 12.10 17.46 -10.04
CA ARG A 25 13.09 16.93 -10.99
C ARG A 25 14.10 16.06 -10.27
N GLN A 26 14.24 14.80 -10.70
CA GLN A 26 15.19 13.84 -10.13
C GLN A 26 16.63 14.40 -10.10
N ASN A 27 17.10 14.99 -11.21
CA ASN A 27 18.44 15.62 -11.26
C ASN A 27 18.59 16.91 -10.43
N LYS A 28 17.52 17.38 -9.78
CA LYS A 28 17.49 18.51 -8.83
C LYS A 28 16.70 18.14 -7.58
N ALA A 29 16.77 16.88 -7.14
CA ALA A 29 15.99 16.37 -6.02
C ALA A 29 16.16 17.21 -4.73
N TYR A 30 17.37 17.69 -4.42
CA TYR A 30 17.59 18.58 -3.27
C TYR A 30 16.76 19.87 -3.29
N ALA A 31 16.56 20.47 -4.46
CA ALA A 31 15.90 21.76 -4.60
C ALA A 31 14.39 21.65 -4.89
N THR A 32 13.94 20.51 -5.39
CA THR A 32 12.58 20.33 -5.92
C THR A 32 11.84 19.10 -5.39
N GLY A 33 12.55 18.21 -4.69
CA GLY A 33 11.99 17.05 -4.02
C GLY A 33 11.70 17.33 -2.55
N LEU A 34 10.87 16.47 -1.95
CA LEU A 34 10.61 16.47 -0.52
C LEU A 34 11.57 15.47 0.15
N ALA A 35 12.46 15.97 1.00
CA ALA A 35 13.40 15.14 1.72
C ALA A 35 12.68 14.21 2.70
N MET A 36 13.10 12.94 2.78
CA MET A 36 12.51 12.00 3.74
C MET A 36 12.75 12.39 5.20
N ASP A 37 13.81 13.14 5.49
CA ASP A 37 14.05 13.73 6.82
C ASP A 37 12.90 14.67 7.25
N GLU A 38 12.27 15.36 6.30
CA GLU A 38 11.11 16.22 6.57
C GLU A 38 9.84 15.40 6.84
N VAL A 39 9.67 14.28 6.13
CA VAL A 39 8.58 13.32 6.39
C VAL A 39 8.72 12.73 7.79
N LEU A 40 9.93 12.31 8.16
CA LEU A 40 10.27 11.86 9.51
C LEU A 40 9.95 12.95 10.54
N THR A 41 10.47 14.16 10.34
CA THR A 41 10.25 15.28 11.26
C THR A 41 8.76 15.57 11.44
N THR A 42 8.00 15.61 10.34
CA THR A 42 6.54 15.80 10.36
C THR A 42 5.84 14.68 11.12
N SER A 43 6.28 13.43 10.95
CA SER A 43 5.73 12.28 11.69
C SER A 43 5.96 12.37 13.20
N GLN A 44 7.06 12.97 13.64
CA GLN A 44 7.38 13.17 15.05
C GLN A 44 6.54 14.29 15.68
N LEU A 45 6.13 15.28 14.90
CA LEU A 45 5.24 16.36 15.34
C LEU A 45 3.77 15.93 15.39
N SER A 46 3.41 14.83 14.75
CA SER A 46 2.04 14.30 14.74
C SER A 46 1.67 13.66 16.08
N ASN A 47 0.45 13.94 16.55
CA ASN A 47 -0.16 13.28 17.71
C ASN A 47 -0.67 11.86 17.41
N ALA A 48 -0.63 11.42 16.14
CA ALA A 48 -1.03 10.07 15.78
C ALA A 48 -0.10 9.05 16.47
N LYS A 49 -0.69 8.04 17.12
CA LYS A 49 0.08 6.98 17.80
C LYS A 49 0.77 6.07 16.80
N HIS A 50 0.05 5.60 15.78
CA HIS A 50 0.58 4.69 14.76
C HIS A 50 0.56 5.37 13.39
N MET A 51 1.70 5.35 12.71
CA MET A 51 1.88 5.88 11.36
C MET A 51 2.67 4.86 10.55
N LEU A 52 2.10 4.41 9.44
CA LEU A 52 2.76 3.54 8.48
C LEU A 52 2.90 4.28 7.15
N PHE A 53 4.12 4.34 6.65
CA PHE A 53 4.45 4.94 5.35
C PHE A 53 4.71 3.85 4.33
N LEU A 54 3.79 3.65 3.40
CA LEU A 54 3.95 2.72 2.29
C LEU A 54 4.45 3.49 1.07
N MET A 55 5.66 3.16 0.58
CA MET A 55 6.38 3.90 -0.45
C MET A 55 6.68 2.99 -1.64
N ASP A 56 5.83 3.07 -2.66
CA ASP A 56 6.06 2.50 -3.97
C ASP A 56 7.01 3.39 -4.79
N ALA A 57 8.24 3.49 -4.29
CA ALA A 57 9.34 4.25 -4.85
C ALA A 57 10.66 3.64 -4.36
N CYS A 58 11.70 3.76 -5.18
CA CYS A 58 13.05 3.32 -4.84
C CYS A 58 13.63 4.23 -3.76
N TYR A 59 14.21 3.65 -2.70
CA TYR A 59 14.80 4.44 -1.64
C TYR A 59 15.86 3.65 -0.85
N SER A 60 17.11 4.11 -0.85
CA SER A 60 18.21 3.45 -0.13
C SER A 60 18.55 4.02 1.24
N GLY A 61 18.15 5.27 1.50
CA GLY A 61 18.56 6.03 2.67
C GLY A 61 17.58 5.93 3.83
N LEU A 62 17.04 4.73 4.12
CA LEU A 62 16.10 4.51 5.23
C LEU A 62 16.78 4.97 6.53
N MET A 63 16.33 6.12 7.06
CA MET A 63 16.77 6.67 8.36
C MET A 63 16.12 5.85 9.49
N THR A 64 16.39 4.56 9.47
CA THR A 64 15.72 3.57 10.30
C THR A 64 16.68 3.00 11.31
N GLN A 65 16.23 2.85 12.56
CA GLN A 65 16.96 2.00 13.50
C GLN A 65 16.85 0.55 13.02
N GLN A 66 17.97 -0.15 12.94
CA GLN A 66 17.97 -1.61 12.81
C GLN A 66 17.48 -2.21 14.13
N TYR A 67 16.17 -2.15 14.38
CA TYR A 67 15.57 -2.98 15.40
C TYR A 67 15.29 -4.34 14.76
N LYS A 68 16.08 -5.35 15.10
CA LYS A 68 15.66 -6.74 14.89
C LYS A 68 14.31 -6.87 15.58
N GLY A 69 13.26 -7.20 14.82
CA GLY A 69 11.87 -7.20 15.26
C GLY A 69 11.70 -7.63 16.70
N LEU A 70 10.78 -6.96 17.41
CA LEU A 70 10.37 -7.40 18.74
C LEU A 70 10.06 -8.89 18.63
N VAL A 71 10.71 -9.70 19.47
CA VAL A 71 10.45 -11.13 19.53
C VAL A 71 8.95 -11.29 19.78
N LYS A 72 8.21 -11.68 18.74
CA LYS A 72 6.77 -11.93 18.81
C LYS A 72 6.58 -13.10 19.77
N SER A 73 6.12 -12.82 20.98
CA SER A 73 5.56 -13.88 21.82
C SER A 73 4.11 -14.06 21.38
N THR A 74 3.70 -15.30 21.16
CA THR A 74 2.31 -15.73 20.91
C THR A 74 1.40 -15.49 22.13
N ASP A 75 1.72 -14.52 22.98
CA ASP A 75 0.99 -14.23 24.20
C ASP A 75 -0.20 -13.32 23.88
N GLU A 76 -1.36 -13.61 24.48
CA GLU A 76 -2.60 -12.81 24.42
C GLU A 76 -2.42 -11.31 24.77
N GLY A 77 -1.24 -10.89 25.25
CA GLY A 77 -0.89 -9.51 25.58
C GLY A 77 -0.08 -8.75 24.53
N TYR A 78 0.46 -9.40 23.49
CA TYR A 78 1.37 -8.76 22.53
C TYR A 78 0.68 -7.61 21.78
N LEU A 79 -0.49 -7.87 21.19
CA LEU A 79 -1.29 -6.85 20.49
C LEU A 79 -1.66 -5.68 21.40
N SER A 80 -2.00 -5.96 22.67
CA SER A 80 -2.29 -4.92 23.66
C SER A 80 -1.07 -4.08 24.01
N GLN A 81 0.13 -4.66 24.03
CA GLN A 81 1.37 -3.94 24.27
C GLN A 81 1.70 -3.03 23.07
N VAL A 82 1.72 -3.58 21.86
CA VAL A 82 2.14 -2.84 20.67
C VAL A 82 1.12 -1.77 20.26
N ALA A 83 -0.17 -1.97 20.56
CA ALA A 83 -1.22 -0.97 20.29
C ALA A 83 -1.21 0.23 21.27
N ASN A 84 -0.56 0.09 22.42
CA ASN A 84 -0.47 1.16 23.43
C ASN A 84 0.78 2.03 23.27
N GLU A 85 1.79 1.53 22.56
CA GLU A 85 3.03 2.22 22.26
C GLU A 85 2.97 2.94 20.90
N SER A 86 3.69 4.04 20.73
CA SER A 86 3.70 4.71 19.42
C SER A 86 4.49 3.92 18.38
N SER A 87 4.05 3.95 17.13
CA SER A 87 4.69 3.28 15.99
C SER A 87 4.82 4.22 14.80
N ARG A 88 6.01 4.30 14.22
CA ARG A 88 6.32 5.08 13.00
C ARG A 88 7.18 4.20 12.10
N GLN A 89 6.51 3.48 11.22
CA GLN A 89 7.08 2.45 10.35
C GLN A 89 7.02 2.89 8.89
N ILE A 90 7.96 2.40 8.09
CA ILE A 90 8.03 2.65 6.66
C ILE A 90 8.34 1.36 5.93
N ILE A 91 7.68 1.12 4.80
CA ILE A 91 7.95 0.02 3.87
C ILE A 91 8.10 0.63 2.48
N THR A 92 9.16 0.25 1.77
CA THR A 92 9.54 0.78 0.46
C THR A 92 9.57 -0.34 -0.58
N ALA A 93 9.34 -0.02 -1.86
CA ALA A 93 9.29 -1.00 -2.93
C ALA A 93 10.66 -1.52 -3.40
N GLY A 94 11.77 -0.88 -3.02
CA GLY A 94 13.11 -1.32 -3.41
C GLY A 94 14.23 -0.40 -2.93
N GLY A 95 15.46 -0.92 -2.97
CA GLY A 95 16.68 -0.22 -2.53
C GLY A 95 17.35 0.70 -3.58
N LYS A 96 18.62 1.03 -3.34
CA LYS A 96 19.43 2.10 -4.02
C LYS A 96 19.44 2.06 -5.54
N ASP A 97 19.36 0.86 -6.11
CA ASP A 97 19.59 0.63 -7.53
C ASP A 97 18.44 -0.16 -8.19
N GLN A 98 17.34 -0.35 -7.47
CA GLN A 98 16.21 -1.16 -7.91
C GLN A 98 15.10 -0.25 -8.42
N LYS A 99 14.96 -0.11 -9.74
CA LYS A 99 13.86 0.66 -10.34
C LYS A 99 12.51 0.00 -10.03
N VAL A 100 11.48 0.83 -9.81
CA VAL A 100 10.10 0.34 -9.73
C VAL A 100 9.70 -0.25 -11.08
N ILE A 101 9.15 -1.46 -11.05
CA ILE A 101 8.70 -2.17 -12.24
C ILE A 101 7.18 -2.16 -12.29
N GLU A 102 6.69 -1.71 -13.44
CA GLU A 102 5.30 -1.81 -13.85
C GLU A 102 5.23 -2.77 -15.03
N ARG A 103 4.24 -3.66 -15.04
CA ARG A 103 3.92 -4.50 -16.20
C ARG A 103 2.50 -4.17 -16.65
N ASP A 104 2.28 -4.11 -17.96
CA ASP A 104 0.96 -3.80 -18.55
C ASP A 104 -0.16 -4.72 -18.04
N ILE A 105 0.19 -5.97 -17.69
CA ILE A 105 -0.75 -6.96 -17.15
C ILE A 105 -1.24 -6.65 -15.72
N TRP A 106 -0.49 -5.87 -14.95
CA TRP A 106 -0.81 -5.61 -13.53
C TRP A 106 -1.64 -4.34 -13.35
N GLN A 107 -1.63 -3.41 -14.31
CA GLN A 107 -2.17 -2.04 -14.20
C GLN A 107 -1.59 -1.21 -13.02
N HIS A 108 -0.69 -1.82 -12.25
CA HIS A 108 -0.05 -1.32 -11.03
C HIS A 108 1.43 -1.76 -11.03
N SER A 109 2.23 -1.17 -10.14
CA SER A 109 3.57 -1.70 -9.86
C SER A 109 3.49 -3.06 -9.16
N ALA A 110 4.59 -3.82 -9.20
CA ALA A 110 4.70 -5.08 -8.44
C ALA A 110 4.40 -4.88 -6.95
N PHE A 111 4.86 -3.76 -6.37
CA PHE A 111 4.61 -3.43 -4.98
C PHE A 111 3.13 -3.17 -4.70
N THR A 112 2.49 -2.32 -5.50
CA THR A 112 1.09 -1.96 -5.29
C THR A 112 0.17 -3.16 -5.52
N LYS A 113 0.45 -4.01 -6.52
CA LYS A 113 -0.26 -5.29 -6.73
C LYS A 113 -0.23 -6.13 -5.46
N ASN A 114 0.97 -6.47 -4.97
CA ASN A 114 1.11 -7.39 -3.84
C ASN A 114 0.64 -6.77 -2.52
N LEU A 115 0.74 -5.44 -2.36
CA LEU A 115 0.15 -4.75 -1.21
C LEU A 115 -1.36 -4.93 -1.16
N LEU A 116 -2.05 -4.75 -2.29
CA LEU A 116 -3.49 -4.94 -2.36
C LEU A 116 -3.85 -6.41 -2.18
N GLU A 117 -3.15 -7.31 -2.87
CA GLU A 117 -3.40 -8.76 -2.79
C GLU A 117 -3.25 -9.29 -1.36
N GLY A 118 -2.12 -9.04 -0.70
CA GLY A 118 -1.88 -9.53 0.67
C GLY A 118 -2.83 -8.93 1.71
N LEU A 119 -3.31 -7.70 1.48
CA LEU A 119 -4.34 -7.08 2.31
C LEU A 119 -5.76 -7.44 1.91
N ASP A 120 -6.05 -7.95 0.71
CA ASP A 120 -7.41 -8.33 0.31
C ASP A 120 -7.68 -9.81 0.58
N THR A 121 -6.68 -10.68 0.37
CA THR A 121 -6.75 -12.12 0.58
C THR A 121 -6.44 -12.53 2.02
N TRP A 122 -5.89 -11.61 2.81
CA TRP A 122 -5.36 -11.87 4.14
C TRP A 122 -4.14 -12.81 4.18
N GLU A 123 -3.51 -13.12 3.04
CA GLU A 123 -2.33 -13.98 2.98
C GLU A 123 -1.08 -13.40 3.67
N ALA A 124 -1.08 -12.08 3.96
CA ALA A 124 -0.01 -11.47 4.74
C ALA A 124 -0.07 -11.80 6.25
N ASP A 125 -1.16 -12.43 6.74
CA ASP A 125 -1.28 -12.93 8.11
C ASP A 125 -0.56 -14.27 8.27
N TYR A 126 0.78 -14.22 8.39
CA TYR A 126 1.61 -15.43 8.43
C TYR A 126 1.49 -16.27 9.71
N ASN A 127 0.92 -15.71 10.78
CA ASN A 127 0.75 -16.41 12.05
C ASN A 127 -0.71 -16.83 12.31
N ASP A 128 -1.63 -16.50 11.39
CA ASP A 128 -3.07 -16.75 11.44
C ASP A 128 -3.74 -16.23 12.73
N ASP A 129 -3.26 -15.09 13.28
CA ASP A 129 -3.82 -14.49 14.51
C ASP A 129 -5.00 -13.55 14.26
N GLY A 130 -5.41 -13.39 12.99
CA GLY A 130 -6.54 -12.57 12.55
C GLY A 130 -6.17 -11.10 12.37
N CYS A 131 -4.91 -10.75 12.53
CA CYS A 131 -4.36 -9.41 12.32
C CYS A 131 -3.16 -9.48 11.37
N ILE A 132 -2.92 -8.40 10.62
CA ILE A 132 -1.69 -8.26 9.82
C ILE A 132 -0.88 -7.14 10.44
N THR A 133 0.27 -7.44 11.01
CA THR A 133 1.19 -6.41 11.48
C THR A 133 2.00 -5.82 10.33
N ALA A 134 2.54 -4.61 10.49
CA ALA A 134 3.42 -4.02 9.48
C ALA A 134 4.69 -4.87 9.24
N ASP A 135 5.19 -5.60 10.24
CA ASP A 135 6.32 -6.52 10.06
C ASP A 135 5.90 -7.76 9.24
N GLU A 136 4.69 -8.28 9.42
CA GLU A 136 4.08 -9.34 8.59
C GLU A 136 3.88 -8.88 7.15
N LEU A 137 3.24 -7.71 6.95
CA LEU A 137 3.05 -7.11 5.64
C LEU A 137 4.39 -6.86 4.93
N SER A 138 5.41 -6.39 5.66
CA SER A 138 6.76 -6.21 5.14
C SER A 138 7.38 -7.52 4.65
N LEU A 139 7.20 -8.61 5.41
CA LEU A 139 7.70 -9.92 5.05
C LEU A 139 7.00 -10.45 3.79
N TYR A 140 5.67 -10.39 3.75
CA TYR A 140 4.86 -10.75 2.59
C TYR A 140 5.30 -9.98 1.34
N LEU A 141 5.37 -8.65 1.44
CA LEU A 141 5.79 -7.80 0.33
C LEU A 141 7.19 -8.15 -0.14
N ARG A 142 8.13 -8.41 0.77
CA ARG A 142 9.50 -8.75 0.40
C ARG A 142 9.57 -10.05 -0.40
N GLU A 143 8.80 -11.05 -0.02
CA GLU A 143 8.72 -12.34 -0.72
C GLU A 143 8.08 -12.16 -2.09
N HIS A 144 6.83 -11.74 -2.13
CA HIS A 144 6.02 -11.72 -3.35
C HIS A 144 6.48 -10.68 -4.38
N VAL A 145 6.91 -9.48 -3.95
CA VAL A 145 7.43 -8.47 -4.89
C VAL A 145 8.78 -8.89 -5.46
N THR A 146 9.64 -9.56 -4.67
CA THR A 146 10.91 -10.07 -5.19
C THR A 146 10.67 -11.15 -6.23
N GLU A 147 9.71 -12.05 -6.00
CA GLU A 147 9.33 -13.07 -6.97
C GLU A 147 8.71 -12.47 -8.24
N ASP A 148 7.68 -11.63 -8.11
CA ASP A 148 6.97 -11.02 -9.25
C ASP A 148 7.88 -10.11 -10.10
N SER A 149 8.88 -9.49 -9.47
CA SER A 149 9.87 -8.63 -10.14
C SER A 149 11.08 -9.40 -10.71
N ASP A 150 11.09 -10.73 -10.66
CA ASP A 150 12.25 -11.56 -11.06
C ASP A 150 13.55 -11.15 -10.32
N GLY A 151 13.44 -10.77 -9.04
CA GLY A 151 14.55 -10.34 -8.19
C GLY A 151 15.03 -8.91 -8.41
N LEU A 152 14.33 -8.13 -9.25
CA LEU A 152 14.74 -6.75 -9.58
C LEU A 152 14.32 -5.74 -8.51
N GLN A 153 13.35 -6.06 -7.67
CA GLN A 153 12.91 -5.25 -6.54
C GLN A 153 12.93 -6.09 -5.27
N THR A 154 13.40 -5.52 -4.16
CA THR A 154 13.37 -6.16 -2.85
C THR A 154 12.90 -5.14 -1.85
N PRO A 155 11.60 -5.19 -1.48
CA PRO A 155 11.06 -4.29 -0.48
C PRO A 155 11.90 -4.23 0.79
N GLN A 156 12.05 -3.01 1.31
CA GLN A 156 12.77 -2.72 2.54
C GLN A 156 11.85 -2.04 3.51
N ASP A 157 11.93 -2.43 4.77
CA ASP A 157 11.20 -1.80 5.87
C ASP A 157 12.16 -1.17 6.87
N GLY A 158 11.60 -0.32 7.72
CA GLY A 158 12.22 -0.02 8.98
C GLY A 158 11.41 0.91 9.85
N ARG A 159 12.01 1.28 10.98
CA ARG A 159 11.37 2.07 12.03
C ARG A 159 12.09 3.38 12.21
N PHE A 160 11.33 4.46 12.22
CA PHE A 160 11.89 5.79 12.43
C PHE A 160 12.45 5.95 13.85
N ILE A 161 13.49 6.77 13.99
CA ILE A 161 14.06 7.10 15.31
C ILE A 161 12.97 7.73 16.19
N ASN A 162 12.89 7.28 17.44
CA ASN A 162 11.83 7.63 18.40
C ASN A 162 10.42 7.17 17.99
N SER A 163 10.30 6.24 17.03
CA SER A 163 9.17 5.31 17.03
C SER A 163 9.24 4.56 18.36
N GLY A 164 8.17 4.58 19.17
CA GLY A 164 8.12 3.75 20.37
C GLY A 164 8.19 2.26 20.04
N GLY A 165 7.91 1.42 21.03
CA GLY A 165 7.86 -0.05 20.87
C GLY A 165 6.56 -0.56 20.22
N GLY A 166 5.74 0.32 19.65
CA GLY A 166 4.45 -0.04 19.09
C GLY A 166 4.55 -0.67 17.71
N GLU A 167 3.42 -1.12 17.18
CA GLU A 167 3.36 -1.68 15.83
C GLU A 167 2.07 -1.25 15.13
N PHE A 168 2.16 -0.96 13.83
CA PHE A 168 0.98 -0.73 13.02
C PHE A 168 0.33 -2.08 12.70
N VAL A 169 -0.98 -2.19 12.95
CA VAL A 169 -1.73 -3.43 12.80
C VAL A 169 -2.97 -3.17 11.95
N PHE A 170 -3.19 -4.01 10.96
CA PHE A 170 -4.42 -4.11 10.19
C PHE A 170 -5.31 -5.19 10.80
N PHE A 171 -6.60 -4.90 10.91
CA PHE A 171 -7.61 -5.83 11.40
C PHE A 171 -8.54 -6.16 10.24
N SER A 172 -9.03 -7.41 10.16
CA SER A 172 -10.10 -7.74 9.24
C SER A 172 -11.39 -7.03 9.66
N ASP A 173 -12.16 -6.52 8.69
CA ASP A 173 -13.53 -6.04 8.90
C ASP A 173 -14.47 -7.19 9.34
N ALA A 174 -14.01 -8.44 9.26
CA ALA A 174 -14.59 -9.60 9.93
C ALA A 174 -14.40 -9.46 11.44
N THR A 175 -15.19 -8.56 12.05
CA THR A 175 -15.45 -8.42 13.49
C THR A 175 -14.44 -9.18 14.35
N VAL A 176 -13.38 -8.50 14.77
CA VAL A 176 -12.54 -8.97 15.87
C VAL A 176 -13.48 -9.20 17.06
N THR A 177 -13.98 -10.43 17.21
CA THR A 177 -14.70 -10.86 18.39
C THR A 177 -13.65 -11.02 19.47
N ILE A 178 -13.21 -9.89 20.01
CA ILE A 178 -12.62 -9.86 21.34
C ILE A 178 -13.68 -10.50 22.22
N SER A 179 -13.42 -11.73 22.67
CA SER A 179 -14.33 -12.49 23.51
C SER A 179 -14.44 -11.78 24.86
N SER A 180 -15.24 -10.71 24.90
CA SER A 180 -15.64 -10.06 26.13
C SER A 180 -16.87 -10.82 26.63
N PRO A 181 -16.81 -11.52 27.77
CA PRO A 181 -17.87 -12.43 28.21
C PRO A 181 -19.20 -11.75 28.58
N ASN A 182 -19.42 -10.47 28.23
CA ASN A 182 -20.61 -9.69 28.58
C ASN A 182 -21.15 -8.74 27.50
N LEU A 183 -20.73 -8.84 26.22
CA LEU A 183 -21.37 -8.05 25.16
C LEU A 183 -22.56 -8.82 24.57
N LYS A 184 -23.78 -8.28 24.69
CA LYS A 184 -24.88 -8.66 23.82
C LYS A 184 -24.49 -8.19 22.41
N VAL A 185 -24.11 -9.12 21.55
CA VAL A 185 -23.82 -8.84 20.15
C VAL A 185 -25.15 -8.70 19.44
N ASP A 186 -25.51 -7.46 19.08
CA ASP A 186 -26.53 -7.25 18.06
C ASP A 186 -25.99 -7.87 16.76
N GLU A 187 -26.82 -8.68 16.10
CA GLU A 187 -26.45 -9.41 14.89
C GLU A 187 -25.95 -8.44 13.82
N ILE A 188 -24.68 -8.58 13.42
CA ILE A 188 -24.08 -7.72 12.41
C ILE A 188 -24.46 -8.27 11.04
N ILE A 189 -25.29 -7.51 10.33
CA ILE A 189 -25.72 -7.84 8.98
C ILE A 189 -24.83 -7.05 8.01
N LEU A 190 -24.03 -7.76 7.23
CA LEU A 190 -23.15 -7.18 6.21
C LEU A 190 -23.92 -6.94 4.91
N GLY A 191 -23.66 -5.83 4.24
CA GLY A 191 -24.21 -5.54 2.91
C GLY A 191 -23.92 -4.12 2.43
N CYS A 192 -24.31 -3.80 1.20
CA CYS A 192 -24.21 -2.44 0.70
C CYS A 192 -25.21 -1.52 1.42
N MET A 193 -24.73 -0.49 2.11
CA MET A 193 -25.57 0.46 2.86
C MET A 193 -25.97 1.71 2.05
N ASP A 194 -25.61 1.78 0.77
CA ASP A 194 -25.92 2.89 -0.12
C ASP A 194 -27.23 2.63 -0.88
N GLU A 195 -28.26 3.44 -0.61
CA GLU A 195 -29.58 3.35 -1.23
C GLU A 195 -29.57 3.51 -2.77
N GLU A 196 -28.52 4.12 -3.33
CA GLU A 196 -28.36 4.31 -4.78
C GLU A 196 -27.70 3.10 -5.49
N ALA A 197 -27.17 2.14 -4.73
CA ALA A 197 -26.53 0.95 -5.31
C ALA A 197 -27.57 -0.12 -5.69
N ILE A 198 -27.27 -0.88 -6.76
CA ILE A 198 -28.18 -1.93 -7.27
C ILE A 198 -28.31 -3.13 -6.32
N ASN A 199 -27.37 -3.29 -5.38
CA ASN A 199 -27.36 -4.34 -4.38
C ASN A 199 -27.45 -3.77 -2.95
N TYR A 200 -28.08 -2.61 -2.78
CA TYR A 200 -28.42 -2.05 -1.47
C TYR A 200 -29.13 -3.08 -0.59
N ASN A 201 -28.66 -3.22 0.65
CA ASN A 201 -29.26 -4.06 1.69
C ASN A 201 -29.78 -3.16 2.82
N PRO A 202 -31.11 -2.99 2.97
CA PRO A 202 -31.71 -2.15 4.01
C PRO A 202 -31.51 -2.69 5.43
N ASP A 203 -31.23 -3.99 5.56
CA ASP A 203 -30.99 -4.63 6.84
C ASP A 203 -29.51 -4.60 7.23
N ALA A 204 -28.62 -4.12 6.36
CA ALA A 204 -27.20 -4.05 6.65
C ALA A 204 -26.92 -3.05 7.78
N THR A 205 -26.30 -3.56 8.86
CA THR A 205 -25.82 -2.75 9.99
C THR A 205 -24.37 -2.30 9.77
N ASN A 206 -23.64 -2.97 8.86
CA ASN A 206 -22.26 -2.66 8.51
C ASN A 206 -21.99 -2.78 7.00
N PRO A 207 -21.17 -1.89 6.41
CA PRO A 207 -20.87 -1.93 4.99
C PRO A 207 -19.88 -3.06 4.66
N ASP A 208 -20.15 -3.83 3.62
CA ASP A 208 -19.27 -4.92 3.12
C ASP A 208 -18.49 -4.55 1.84
N ARG A 209 -18.59 -3.29 1.42
CA ARG A 209 -17.99 -2.73 0.19
C ARG A 209 -18.42 -3.44 -1.10
N SER A 210 -19.53 -4.17 -1.07
CA SER A 210 -20.06 -4.85 -2.26
C SER A 210 -20.85 -3.93 -3.19
N CYS A 211 -21.06 -2.66 -2.84
CA CYS A 211 -21.94 -1.74 -3.59
C CYS A 211 -21.63 -1.70 -5.09
N GLN A 212 -22.62 -2.07 -5.90
CA GLN A 212 -22.57 -2.05 -7.36
C GLN A 212 -23.42 -0.87 -7.85
N TYR A 213 -22.92 -0.16 -8.85
CA TYR A 213 -23.65 0.95 -9.47
C TYR A 213 -23.82 0.65 -10.96
N GLY A 214 -25.07 0.64 -11.42
CA GLY A 214 -25.39 0.42 -12.83
C GLY A 214 -24.92 1.60 -13.68
N ARG A 215 -24.09 1.35 -14.70
CA ARG A 215 -23.69 2.37 -15.67
C ARG A 215 -24.86 2.68 -16.60
N LEU A 216 -25.45 3.87 -16.51
CA LEU A 216 -26.37 4.40 -17.51
C LEU A 216 -25.60 4.65 -18.83
N VAL A 217 -25.76 3.76 -19.80
CA VAL A 217 -25.40 4.02 -21.20
C VAL A 217 -26.68 4.44 -21.91
N THR A 218 -26.95 5.74 -21.98
CA THR A 218 -28.21 6.27 -22.55
C THR A 218 -28.18 6.49 -24.07
N SER A 219 -27.03 6.38 -24.73
CA SER A 219 -26.93 6.29 -26.19
C SER A 219 -25.49 6.06 -26.66
N LEU A 220 -25.30 5.15 -27.62
CA LEU A 220 -24.10 5.04 -28.45
C LEU A 220 -24.43 5.65 -29.82
N GLU A 221 -23.92 6.85 -30.13
CA GLU A 221 -23.97 7.39 -31.50
C GLU A 221 -22.73 6.93 -32.27
N PHE A 222 -22.93 6.15 -33.32
CA PHE A 222 -21.88 5.86 -34.29
C PHE A 222 -21.86 6.97 -35.34
N GLY A 223 -20.75 7.71 -35.40
CA GLY A 223 -20.52 8.73 -36.42
C GLY A 223 -20.45 8.14 -37.84
N GLU A 224 -20.95 8.91 -38.81
CA GLU A 224 -21.07 8.54 -40.22
C GLU A 224 -19.74 8.07 -40.85
N ILE A 225 -19.77 6.90 -41.48
CA ILE A 225 -18.69 6.44 -42.37
C ILE A 225 -18.81 7.22 -43.68
N LYS A 226 -17.87 8.13 -43.93
CA LYS A 226 -17.68 8.74 -45.25
C LYS A 226 -17.32 7.66 -46.27
N THR A 227 -18.14 7.50 -47.30
CA THR A 227 -17.80 6.74 -48.50
C THR A 227 -16.62 7.41 -49.22
N THR A 228 -15.46 6.76 -49.24
CA THR A 228 -14.42 7.02 -50.24
C THR A 228 -14.51 5.96 -51.32
N ASN A 229 -14.81 6.42 -52.54
CA ASN A 229 -14.97 5.62 -53.75
C ASN A 229 -13.69 4.81 -54.09
N GLU A 230 -13.96 3.60 -54.59
CA GLU A 230 -13.14 2.75 -55.44
C GLU A 230 -11.87 3.36 -56.06
N VAL A 231 -10.72 2.67 -55.94
CA VAL A 231 -9.91 2.24 -57.10
C VAL A 231 -9.19 0.91 -56.80
N LYS A 232 -9.78 -0.15 -57.34
CA LYS A 232 -9.22 -1.26 -58.14
C LYS A 232 -7.77 -1.77 -57.87
N VAL A 233 -7.74 -3.05 -57.47
CA VAL A 233 -6.61 -3.99 -57.53
C VAL A 233 -6.08 -4.13 -58.97
N MET A 234 -4.76 -4.10 -59.15
CA MET A 234 -4.08 -4.78 -60.26
C MET A 234 -2.98 -5.70 -59.69
N GLY A 235 -3.01 -6.97 -60.08
CA GLY A 235 -1.90 -7.92 -59.93
C GLY A 235 -1.14 -8.10 -61.25
N THR A 236 0.11 -8.61 -61.12
CA THR A 236 1.00 -9.34 -62.09
C THR A 236 1.06 -8.80 -63.54
N ASP A 237 2.20 -8.48 -64.16
CA ASP A 237 3.61 -8.90 -64.03
C ASP A 237 4.59 -7.72 -63.99
#